data_AF-A0A2U1RMB7-F1
#
_entry.id   AF-A0A2U1RMB7-F1
#
_cell.length_a   1.000
_cell.length_b   1.000
_cell.length_c   1.000
_cell.angle_alpha   90.00
_cell.angle_beta   90.00
_cell.angle_gamma   90.00
#
_symmetry.space_group_name_H-M   'P 1'
#
loop_
_entity.id
_entity.type
_entity.pdbx_description
1 polymer ?
#
loop_
_entity_poly.entity_id
_entity_poly.type
_entity_poly.pdbx_seq_one_letter_code
_entity_poly.pdbx_strand_id
1 'polypeptide(L)'
;MGTQISIRLQEPLFKQLNQEACKRRVRRSHLVRKALEAFLGGEVARIDSLPYERVRDLVGSLSGGPPDLGEQHRRYLRDLIGERR
;
A
#
# COMPACT_ATOMS: atom_id res chain seq x y z
N MET A 1 -20.23 21.67 -0.63
CA MET A 1 -20.59 22.04 0.75
C MET A 1 -19.95 21.03 1.70
N GLY A 2 -19.32 21.47 2.79
CA GLY A 2 -18.65 20.58 3.73
C GLY A 2 -19.52 20.30 4.95
N THR A 3 -19.75 19.02 5.27
CA THR A 3 -20.45 18.61 6.50
C THR A 3 -19.42 18.39 7.62
N GLN A 4 -19.68 18.91 8.81
CA GLN A 4 -18.82 18.71 9.99
C GLN A 4 -19.30 17.54 10.82
N ILE A 5 -18.36 16.71 11.28
CA ILE A 5 -18.61 15.60 12.20
C ILE A 5 -17.69 15.77 13.41
N SER A 6 -18.24 15.60 14.61
CA SER A 6 -17.51 15.62 15.89
C SER A 6 -17.50 14.22 16.50
N ILE A 7 -16.31 13.67 16.79
CA ILE A 7 -16.15 12.31 17.30
C ILE A 7 -15.30 12.35 18.56
N ARG A 8 -15.71 11.63 19.61
CA ARG A 8 -14.87 11.40 20.78
C ARG A 8 -13.86 10.29 20.48
N LEU A 9 -12.57 10.60 20.56
CA LEU A 9 -11.50 9.62 20.37
C LEU A 9 -10.95 9.20 21.73
N GLN A 10 -10.61 7.92 21.87
CA GLN A 10 -9.84 7.47 23.03
C GLN A 10 -8.45 8.10 23.03
N GLU A 11 -7.94 8.46 24.21
CA GLU A 11 -6.65 9.12 24.39
C GLU A 11 -5.48 8.42 23.66
N PRO A 12 -5.36 7.08 23.68
CA PRO A 12 -4.28 6.38 22.96
C PRO A 12 -4.35 6.60 21.45
N LEU A 13 -5.55 6.52 20.87
CA LEU A 13 -5.78 6.70 19.44
C LEU A 13 -5.49 8.15 19.01
N PHE A 14 -5.86 9.12 19.84
CA PHE A 14 -5.56 10.52 19.59
C PHE A 14 -4.05 10.80 19.59
N LYS A 15 -3.30 10.21 20.52
CA LYS A 15 -1.84 10.31 20.55
C LYS A 15 -1.19 9.72 19.29
N GLN A 16 -1.63 8.54 18.86
CA GLN A 16 -1.14 7.92 17.62
C GLN A 16 -1.45 8.78 16.39
N LEU A 17 -2.67 9.32 16.29
CA LEU A 17 -3.06 10.22 15.20
C LEU A 17 -2.17 11.48 15.15
N ASN A 18 -1.88 12.09 16.31
CA ASN A 18 -0.99 13.24 16.40
C ASN A 18 0.44 12.91 15.95
N GLN A 19 0.98 11.78 16.39
CA GLN A 19 2.33 11.35 16.02
C GLN A 19 2.45 11.14 14.51
N GLU A 20 1.48 10.44 13.90
CA GLU A 20 1.48 10.21 12.46
C GLU A 20 1.29 11.50 11.65
N ALA A 21 0.43 12.42 12.12
CA ALA A 21 0.27 13.73 11.53
C ALA A 21 1.59 14.52 11.52
N CYS A 22 2.32 14.51 12.64
CA CYS A 22 3.62 15.17 12.77
C CYS A 22 4.68 14.54 11.85
N LYS A 23 4.81 13.21 11.86
CA LYS A 23 5.79 12.49 11.01
C LYS A 23 5.59 12.80 9.53
N ARG A 24 4.34 12.81 9.08
CA ARG A 24 3.95 13.04 7.69
C ARG A 24 3.81 14.52 7.32
N ARG A 25 3.95 15.44 8.30
CA ARG A 25 3.77 16.89 8.16
C ARG A 25 2.42 17.28 7.56
N VAL A 26 1.36 16.58 7.95
CA VAL A 26 -0.02 16.83 7.48
C VAL A 26 -0.94 17.14 8.65
N ARG A 27 -2.09 17.78 8.37
CA ARG A 27 -3.11 18.05 9.39
C ARG A 27 -3.81 16.74 9.78
N ARG A 28 -4.15 16.59 11.06
CA ARG A 28 -4.97 15.47 11.57
C ARG A 28 -6.23 15.24 10.74
N SER A 29 -6.96 16.31 10.40
CA SER A 29 -8.18 16.22 9.60
C SER A 29 -7.94 15.67 8.19
N HIS A 30 -6.74 15.86 7.63
CA HIS A 30 -6.36 15.25 6.37
C HIS A 30 -6.20 13.73 6.52
N LEU A 31 -5.50 13.28 7.56
CA LEU A 31 -5.37 11.84 7.86
C LEU A 31 -6.72 11.19 8.15
N VAL A 32 -7.58 11.82 8.95
CA VAL A 32 -8.92 11.30 9.25
C VAL A 32 -9.75 11.18 7.98
N ARG A 33 -9.74 12.19 7.10
CA ARG A 33 -10.44 12.10 5.81
C ARG A 33 -9.88 10.98 4.94
N LYS A 34 -8.55 10.87 4.81
CA LYS A 34 -7.91 9.81 4.04
C LYS A 34 -8.25 8.41 4.55
N ALA A 35 -8.25 8.22 5.87
CA ALA A 35 -8.63 6.96 6.48
C ALA A 35 -10.10 6.61 6.21
N LEU A 36 -11.00 7.60 6.30
CA LEU A 36 -12.42 7.40 5.97
C LEU A 36 -12.63 7.09 4.48
N GLU A 37 -11.95 7.81 3.58
CA GLU A 37 -11.96 7.54 2.13
C GLU A 37 -11.49 6.11 1.84
N ALA A 38 -10.38 5.68 2.43
CA ALA A 38 -9.85 4.33 2.22
C ALA A 38 -10.75 3.23 2.81
N PHE A 39 -11.32 3.48 3.99
CA PHE A 39 -12.21 2.54 4.65
C PHE A 39 -13.52 2.36 3.87
N LEU A 40 -14.15 3.45 3.46
CA LEU A 40 -15.40 3.43 2.69
C LEU A 40 -15.18 3.02 1.23
N GLY A 41 -14.03 3.35 0.65
CA GLY A 41 -13.65 2.95 -0.71
C GLY A 41 -13.22 1.49 -0.86
N GLY A 42 -13.22 0.71 0.24
CA GLY A 42 -12.86 -0.70 0.23
C GLY A 42 -11.37 -0.97 0.06
N GLU A 43 -10.50 0.06 0.10
CA GLU A 43 -9.05 -0.12 0.07
C GLU A 43 -8.56 -0.85 1.32
N VAL A 44 -9.17 -0.57 2.48
CA VAL A 44 -8.82 -1.25 3.74
C VAL A 44 -9.16 -2.74 3.69
N ALA A 45 -10.26 -3.14 3.06
CA ALA A 45 -10.60 -4.55 2.84
C ALA A 45 -9.61 -5.25 1.88
N ARG A 46 -8.96 -4.50 0.98
CA ARG A 46 -7.90 -5.03 0.10
C ARG A 46 -6.57 -5.23 0.84
N ILE A 47 -6.35 -4.58 1.99
CA ILE A 47 -5.11 -4.78 2.78
C ILE A 47 -5.07 -6.18 3.40
N ASP A 48 -6.24 -6.74 3.73
CA ASP A 48 -6.38 -8.14 4.21
C ASP A 48 -6.33 -9.17 3.07
N SER A 49 -6.29 -8.73 1.81
CA SER A 49 -6.09 -9.64 0.68
C SER A 49 -4.61 -10.06 0.62
N LEU A 50 -4.38 -11.38 0.55
CA LEU A 50 -3.05 -11.97 0.41
C LEU A 50 -2.26 -11.22 -0.67
N PRO A 51 -0.93 -11.05 -0.55
CA PRO A 51 -0.11 -10.39 -1.57
C PRO A 51 -0.38 -10.90 -3.00
N TYR A 52 -0.75 -12.18 -3.14
CA TYR A 52 -1.20 -12.79 -4.38
C TYR A 52 -2.47 -12.15 -4.97
N GLU A 53 -3.51 -11.91 -4.17
CA GLU A 53 -4.78 -11.33 -4.63
C GLU A 53 -4.57 -9.92 -5.23
N ARG A 54 -3.59 -9.17 -4.73
CA ARG A 54 -3.24 -7.85 -5.27
C ARG A 54 -2.65 -7.89 -6.68
N VAL A 55 -2.06 -9.01 -7.09
CA VAL A 55 -1.37 -9.15 -8.38
C VAL A 55 -2.03 -10.19 -9.28
N ARG A 56 -3.17 -10.77 -8.86
CA ARG A 56 -3.86 -11.84 -9.58
C ARG A 56 -4.17 -11.47 -11.02
N ASP A 57 -4.67 -10.26 -11.25
CA ASP A 57 -5.02 -9.77 -12.59
C ASP A 57 -3.79 -9.45 -13.45
N LEU A 58 -2.59 -9.41 -12.86
CA LEU A 58 -1.32 -9.27 -13.59
C LEU A 58 -0.80 -10.63 -14.08
N VAL A 59 -1.21 -11.74 -13.46
CA VAL A 59 -0.78 -13.08 -13.86
C VAL A 59 -1.30 -13.39 -15.26
N GLY A 60 -0.38 -13.61 -16.21
CA GLY A 60 -0.72 -13.87 -17.61
C GLY A 60 -1.04 -12.62 -18.45
N SER A 61 -1.00 -11.42 -17.86
CA SER A 61 -1.18 -10.15 -18.60
C SER A 61 0.03 -9.79 -19.48
N LEU A 62 1.20 -10.36 -19.18
CA LEU A 62 2.44 -10.14 -19.92
C LEU A 62 2.60 -11.23 -20.98
N SER A 63 2.70 -10.82 -22.24
CA SER A 63 3.10 -11.68 -23.35
C SER A 63 4.59 -11.48 -23.63
N GLY A 64 5.43 -12.40 -23.13
CA GLY A 64 6.87 -12.42 -23.40
C GLY A 64 7.73 -12.68 -22.17
N GLY A 65 9.06 -12.64 -22.40
CA GLY A 65 10.08 -12.93 -21.39
C GLY A 65 10.63 -14.36 -21.49
N PRO A 66 11.74 -14.65 -20.79
CA PRO A 66 12.32 -15.99 -20.80
C PRO A 66 11.36 -17.02 -20.18
N PRO A 67 11.10 -18.16 -20.83
CA PRO A 67 10.15 -19.16 -20.33
C PRO A 67 10.62 -19.83 -19.03
N ASP A 68 11.92 -19.78 -18.76
CA ASP A 68 12.59 -20.38 -17.60
C ASP A 68 12.95 -19.33 -16.52
N LEU A 69 12.40 -18.11 -16.59
CA LEU A 69 12.74 -17.01 -15.69
C LEU A 69 12.55 -17.39 -14.21
N GLY A 70 11.50 -18.13 -13.88
CA GLY A 70 11.23 -18.60 -12.52
C GLY A 70 12.22 -19.68 -12.05
N GLU A 71 12.59 -20.61 -12.94
CA GLU A 71 13.50 -21.72 -12.62
C GLU A 71 14.96 -21.23 -12.52
N GLN A 72 15.36 -20.34 -13.43
CA GLN A 72 16.71 -19.80 -13.52
C GLN A 72 16.86 -18.40 -12.92
N HIS A 73 15.93 -17.96 -12.06
CA HIS A 73 15.90 -16.60 -11.49
C HIS A 73 17.26 -16.14 -10.93
N ARG A 74 17.99 -17.03 -10.24
CA ARG A 74 19.31 -16.71 -9.64
C ARG A 74 20.40 -16.46 -10.68
N ARG A 75 20.33 -17.09 -11.85
CA ARG A 75 21.24 -16.82 -12.97
C ARG A 75 20.94 -15.45 -13.55
N TYR A 76 19.70 -15.21 -13.96
CA TYR A 76 19.27 -13.92 -14.53
C TYR A 76 19.56 -12.74 -13.58
N LEU A 77 19.30 -12.88 -12.28
CA LEU A 77 19.61 -11.83 -11.30
C LEU A 77 21.11 -11.55 -11.17
N ARG A 78 21.96 -12.58 -11.26
CA ARG A 78 23.43 -12.41 -11.19
C ARG A 78 23.95 -11.73 -12.45
N ASP A 79 23.46 -12.13 -13.61
CA ASP A 79 23.85 -11.52 -14.88
C ASP A 79 23.43 -10.03 -14.88
N LEU A 80 22.18 -9.74 -14.50
CA LEU A 80 21.64 -8.36 -14.46
C LEU A 80 22.33 -7.43 -13.44
N ILE A 81 22.69 -7.95 -12.26
CA ILE A 81 23.35 -7.16 -11.20
C ILE A 81 24.87 -7.09 -11.43
N GLY A 82 25.45 -8.14 -12.01
CA GLY A 82 26.87 -8.23 -12.36
C GLY A 82 27.24 -7.29 -13.50
N GLU A 83 26.38 -7.13 -14.51
CA GLU A 83 26.54 -6.17 -15.61
C GLU A 83 26.46 -4.70 -15.17
N ARG A 84 25.93 -4.41 -13.98
CA ARG A 84 25.79 -3.04 -13.44
C ARG A 84 27.00 -2.57 -12.61
N ARG A 85 28.07 -3.35 -12.52
CA ARG A 85 29.34 -2.98 -11.88
C ARG A 85 30.43 -2.80 -12.92
#